data_AF-A0A815WN49-F1
#
_entry.id   AF-A0A815WN49-F1
#
_cell.length_a   1.000
_cell.length_b   1.000
_cell.length_c   1.000
_cell.angle_alpha   90.00
_cell.angle_beta   90.00
_cell.angle_gamma   90.00
#
_symmetry.space_group_name_H-M   'P 1'
#
loop_
_entity.id
_entity.type
_entity.pdbx_description
1 polymer ?
#
loop_
_entity_poly.entity_id
_entity_poly.type
_entity_poly.pdbx_seq_one_letter_code
_entity_poly.pdbx_strand_id
1 'polypeptide(L)'
;MFIILVPSCDDGNKNQDEMGIDCGGSICAARCNLNEESEYFISTIQICYIVAQSCCDGNRNQDETDVDCGGSICGARCGLNQVCSRNSDCSNKNCHQTNKICQAPSCSDGNENQDESGVDCGGLTCTARCDLGQHCTHNADCSNGNCHQTNKTCQVQSCNDGNQNQDESGVDCGGFVCGARCDLNQACSHNSDCSNGNCHTSLKLCQVSSCNDGNRNQDETDVDCG
;
A
#
# COMPACT_ATOMS: atom_id res chain seq x y z
N MET A 1 -16.64 36.68 48.38
CA MET A 1 -15.60 35.63 48.38
C MET A 1 -15.67 34.95 47.03
N PHE A 2 -14.97 35.51 46.03
CA PHE A 2 -14.88 34.93 44.70
C PHE A 2 -13.69 33.98 44.72
N ILE A 3 -13.95 32.69 44.55
CA ILE A 3 -12.91 31.68 44.43
C ILE A 3 -12.29 31.88 43.05
N ILE A 4 -11.07 32.42 43.02
CA ILE A 4 -10.23 32.39 41.82
C ILE A 4 -9.82 30.92 41.68
N LEU A 5 -10.55 30.17 40.86
CA LEU A 5 -10.12 28.84 40.43
C LEU A 5 -8.82 29.04 39.66
N VAL A 6 -7.74 28.48 40.19
CA VAL A 6 -6.42 28.44 39.54
C VAL A 6 -6.63 27.80 38.17
N PRO A 7 -6.09 28.36 37.07
CA PRO A 7 -6.19 27.75 35.75
C PRO A 7 -5.62 26.33 35.81
N SER A 8 -6.48 25.33 35.74
CA SER A 8 -6.09 23.93 35.94
C SER A 8 -5.91 23.27 34.59
N CYS A 9 -4.66 23.13 34.18
CA CYS A 9 -4.25 22.30 33.05
C CYS A 9 -4.36 20.80 33.36
N ASP A 10 -5.38 20.40 34.13
CA ASP A 10 -5.62 19.05 34.65
C ASP A 10 -7.12 18.86 35.01
N ASP A 11 -8.04 19.69 34.49
CA ASP A 11 -9.47 19.67 34.85
C ASP A 11 -10.37 18.89 33.88
N GLY A 12 -9.80 18.37 32.81
CA GLY A 12 -10.49 17.54 31.83
C GLY A 12 -11.41 18.33 30.90
N ASN A 13 -11.38 19.67 30.94
CA ASN A 13 -12.15 20.52 30.04
C ASN A 13 -11.22 21.38 29.19
N LYS A 14 -11.71 21.78 28.00
CA LYS A 14 -11.05 22.81 27.19
C LYS A 14 -11.59 24.17 27.61
N ASN A 15 -10.83 24.95 28.36
CA ASN A 15 -11.21 26.28 28.80
C ASN A 15 -10.08 27.31 28.61
N GLN A 16 -10.41 28.60 28.73
CA GLN A 16 -9.46 29.70 28.53
C GLN A 16 -8.76 29.67 27.14
N ASP A 17 -7.43 29.78 27.08
CA ASP A 17 -6.63 29.82 25.85
C ASP A 17 -5.97 28.48 25.50
N GLU A 18 -6.47 27.39 26.08
CA GLU A 18 -5.99 26.03 25.82
C GLU A 18 -6.20 25.60 24.36
N MET A 19 -5.23 24.86 23.82
CA MET A 19 -5.29 24.35 22.46
C MET A 19 -6.00 22.98 22.38
N GLY A 20 -5.84 22.15 23.40
CA GLY A 20 -6.57 20.89 23.62
C GLY A 20 -7.13 20.82 25.05
N ILE A 21 -7.78 19.71 25.42
CA ILE A 21 -8.18 19.49 26.82
C ILE A 21 -6.89 19.45 27.66
N ASP A 22 -6.76 20.38 28.62
CA ASP A 22 -5.62 20.47 29.55
C ASP A 22 -4.23 20.68 28.90
N CYS A 23 -4.16 21.17 27.66
CA CYS A 23 -2.86 21.33 26.97
C CYS A 23 -2.80 22.53 26.00
N GLY A 24 -1.61 23.11 25.88
CA GLY A 24 -1.33 24.29 25.05
C GLY A 24 -1.86 25.62 25.61
N GLY A 25 -1.59 26.71 24.90
CA GLY A 25 -1.92 28.07 25.36
C GLY A 25 -0.79 28.74 26.15
N SER A 26 -1.05 29.95 26.66
CA SER A 26 -0.09 30.74 27.46
C SER A 26 0.08 30.20 28.88
N ILE A 27 -0.88 29.37 29.30
CA ILE A 27 -1.08 28.95 30.68
C ILE A 27 -0.60 27.50 30.89
N CYS A 28 -0.82 26.61 29.91
CA CYS A 28 -0.42 25.20 30.01
C CYS A 28 0.89 24.93 29.26
N ALA A 29 1.95 24.63 30.02
CA ALA A 29 3.28 24.34 29.48
C ALA A 29 3.36 23.00 28.71
N ALA A 30 2.35 22.13 28.86
CA ALA A 30 2.27 20.83 28.20
C ALA A 30 1.92 20.99 26.71
N ARG A 31 2.75 20.39 25.85
CA ARG A 31 2.44 20.23 24.43
C ARG A 31 1.34 19.18 24.28
N CYS A 32 0.25 19.52 23.58
CA CYS A 32 -0.78 18.55 23.23
C CYS A 32 -0.17 17.42 22.38
N ASN A 33 -0.17 16.20 22.89
CA ASN A 33 0.27 15.03 22.16
C ASN A 33 -0.93 14.45 21.39
N LEU A 34 -0.97 14.66 20.06
CA LEU A 34 -2.07 14.23 19.20
C LEU A 34 -1.94 12.77 18.75
N ASN A 35 -1.44 11.91 19.62
CA ASN A 35 -1.24 10.49 19.33
C ASN A 35 -2.03 9.66 20.32
N GLU A 36 -3.36 9.71 20.23
CA GLU A 36 -4.27 8.63 20.65
C GLU A 36 -5.70 8.99 20.20
N GLU A 37 -6.11 8.36 19.10
CA GLU A 37 -7.48 7.97 18.74
C GLU A 37 -8.61 8.98 19.07
N SER A 38 -8.87 9.93 18.17
CA SER A 38 -10.24 10.41 17.97
C SER A 38 -10.42 11.01 16.58
N GLU A 39 -11.15 10.25 15.75
CA GLU A 39 -11.79 10.75 14.52
C GLU A 39 -12.73 11.91 14.88
N TYR A 40 -12.22 13.13 14.84
CA TYR A 40 -13.05 14.33 14.89
C TYR A 40 -12.51 15.31 13.85
N PHE A 41 -13.20 15.33 12.70
CA PHE A 41 -13.32 16.47 11.79
C PHE A 41 -12.14 17.45 11.84
N ILE A 42 -11.02 17.07 11.23
CA ILE A 42 -9.95 18.01 10.97
C ILE A 42 -10.49 18.95 9.88
N SER A 43 -11.10 20.05 10.29
CA SER A 43 -11.32 21.17 9.38
C SER A 43 -9.94 21.60 8.87
N THR A 44 -9.88 21.99 7.61
CA THR A 44 -8.68 22.36 6.83
C THR A 44 -7.74 23.37 7.51
N ILE A 45 -8.12 23.95 8.65
CA ILE A 45 -7.34 24.86 9.49
C ILE A 45 -6.21 24.15 10.27
N GLN A 46 -6.33 22.86 10.63
CA GLN A 46 -5.38 22.23 11.57
C GLN A 46 -4.07 21.73 10.95
N ILE A 47 -3.96 21.66 9.61
CA ILE A 47 -2.71 21.35 8.90
C ILE A 47 -1.74 22.54 8.92
N CYS A 48 -2.26 23.74 9.19
CA CYS A 48 -1.49 24.98 9.13
C CYS A 48 -0.43 25.12 10.22
N TYR A 49 -0.62 24.46 11.36
CA TYR A 49 0.09 24.85 12.58
C TYR A 49 1.48 24.21 12.75
N ILE A 50 1.92 23.34 11.84
CA ILE A 50 3.13 22.52 12.05
C ILE A 50 4.30 22.92 11.15
N VAL A 51 4.11 23.70 10.08
CA VAL A 51 5.15 23.80 9.03
C VAL A 51 5.70 25.20 8.76
N ALA A 52 4.88 26.24 8.70
CA ALA A 52 5.32 27.63 8.79
C ALA A 52 4.06 28.47 8.88
N GLN A 53 4.00 29.41 9.81
CA GLN A 53 2.84 30.28 10.00
C GLN A 53 2.43 31.05 8.73
N SER A 54 3.34 31.15 7.75
CA SER A 54 3.11 31.79 6.46
C SER A 54 2.50 30.89 5.38
N CYS A 55 2.48 29.56 5.55
CA CYS A 55 1.93 28.63 4.55
C CYS A 55 0.38 28.55 4.50
N CYS A 56 -0.30 29.37 5.30
CA CYS A 56 -1.76 29.42 5.35
C CYS A 56 -2.26 30.76 5.91
N ASP A 57 -1.62 31.83 5.45
CA ASP A 57 -1.92 33.20 5.83
C ASP A 57 -2.81 33.94 4.81
N GLY A 58 -3.33 33.22 3.83
CA GLY A 58 -4.16 33.75 2.75
C GLY A 58 -3.36 34.42 1.64
N ASN A 59 -2.02 34.34 1.67
CA ASN A 59 -1.16 34.93 0.65
C ASN A 59 -0.21 33.88 0.08
N ARG A 60 -0.08 33.88 -1.24
CA ARG A 60 0.91 33.06 -1.93
C ARG A 60 2.34 33.49 -1.57
N ASN A 61 3.02 32.75 -0.69
CA ASN A 61 4.36 33.06 -0.22
C ASN A 61 5.24 31.81 -0.01
N GLN A 62 6.46 31.97 0.54
CA GLN A 62 7.49 30.93 0.61
C GLN A 62 7.68 30.18 -0.74
N ASP A 63 7.33 28.90 -0.80
CA ASP A 63 7.40 28.06 -2.00
C ASP A 63 6.03 27.58 -2.49
N GLU A 64 4.96 28.24 -2.06
CA GLU A 64 3.59 27.93 -2.47
C GLU A 64 3.38 28.10 -3.98
N THR A 65 2.73 27.12 -4.58
CA THR A 65 2.36 27.18 -5.99
C THR A 65 1.02 27.86 -6.20
N ASP A 66 0.12 27.76 -5.22
CA ASP A 66 -1.12 28.53 -5.13
C ASP A 66 -1.33 28.99 -3.67
N VAL A 67 -2.27 29.90 -3.43
CA VAL A 67 -2.50 30.47 -2.09
C VAL A 67 -2.73 29.35 -1.06
N ASP A 68 -1.87 29.31 -0.04
CA ASP A 68 -1.93 28.38 1.09
C ASP A 68 -1.72 26.89 0.71
N CYS A 69 -1.13 26.59 -0.47
CA CYS A 69 -0.86 25.22 -0.89
C CYS A 69 0.27 25.04 -1.91
N GLY A 70 0.74 23.79 -2.00
CA GLY A 70 1.78 23.36 -2.92
C GLY A 70 3.17 23.75 -2.46
N GLY A 71 4.18 23.35 -3.24
CA GLY A 71 5.55 23.46 -2.80
C GLY A 71 5.99 22.27 -1.94
N SER A 72 7.26 22.31 -1.56
CA SER A 72 7.95 21.30 -0.78
C SER A 72 8.10 21.68 0.69
N ILE A 73 8.10 22.98 1.01
CA ILE A 73 8.12 23.49 2.38
C ILE A 73 6.69 23.45 2.89
N CYS A 74 5.71 23.98 2.17
CA CYS A 74 4.33 23.92 2.61
C CYS A 74 3.73 22.51 2.41
N GLY A 75 3.29 21.88 3.51
CA GLY A 75 2.80 20.48 3.50
C GLY A 75 1.38 20.29 2.94
N ALA A 76 0.63 21.38 2.76
CA ALA A 76 -0.71 21.36 2.19
C ALA A 76 -0.65 21.16 0.68
N ARG A 77 -1.36 20.15 0.17
CA ARG A 77 -1.47 19.91 -1.29
C ARG A 77 -2.67 20.64 -1.87
N CYS A 78 -2.48 21.22 -3.04
CA CYS A 78 -3.49 21.91 -3.81
C CYS A 78 -4.58 20.96 -4.34
N GLY A 79 -5.83 21.40 -4.29
CA GLY A 79 -6.98 20.76 -4.91
C GLY A 79 -7.10 21.05 -6.41
N LEU A 80 -8.18 20.57 -7.01
CA LEU A 80 -8.43 20.71 -8.45
C LEU A 80 -8.51 22.18 -8.87
N ASN A 81 -8.00 22.48 -10.08
CA ASN A 81 -7.93 23.80 -10.71
C ASN A 81 -7.04 24.83 -9.99
N GLN A 82 -6.32 24.44 -8.94
CA GLN A 82 -5.30 25.27 -8.31
C GLN A 82 -3.96 25.16 -9.02
N VAL A 83 -3.14 26.20 -8.89
CA VAL A 83 -1.84 26.30 -9.58
C VAL A 83 -0.82 25.34 -8.96
N CYS A 84 -0.09 24.64 -9.81
CA CYS A 84 0.93 23.67 -9.43
C CYS A 84 2.18 23.82 -10.31
N SER A 85 3.34 23.42 -9.77
CA SER A 85 4.60 23.35 -10.53
C SER A 85 5.05 21.91 -10.75
N ARG A 86 4.68 21.01 -9.83
CA ARG A 86 5.02 19.59 -9.79
C ARG A 86 3.79 18.77 -9.39
N ASN A 87 3.79 17.50 -9.76
CA ASN A 87 2.75 16.55 -9.36
C ASN A 87 2.55 16.49 -7.85
N SER A 88 3.62 16.55 -7.07
CA SER A 88 3.57 16.54 -5.59
C SER A 88 2.75 17.68 -4.99
N ASP A 89 2.60 18.79 -5.71
CA ASP A 89 1.86 19.96 -5.24
C ASP A 89 0.36 19.68 -5.22
N CYS A 90 -0.12 18.75 -6.06
CA CYS A 90 -1.53 18.40 -6.16
C CYS A 90 -1.90 17.24 -5.22
N SER A 91 -3.06 17.32 -4.59
CA SER A 91 -3.57 16.28 -3.68
C SER A 91 -3.73 14.93 -4.37
N ASN A 92 -4.00 14.95 -5.67
CA ASN A 92 -4.15 13.79 -6.54
C ASN A 92 -2.90 13.43 -7.37
N LYS A 93 -1.77 14.10 -7.13
CA LYS A 93 -0.52 13.91 -7.87
C LYS A 93 -0.58 14.18 -9.38
N ASN A 94 -1.58 14.88 -9.89
CA ASN A 94 -1.70 15.20 -11.32
C ASN A 94 -1.59 16.72 -11.55
N CYS A 95 -0.36 17.19 -11.78
CA CYS A 95 -0.12 18.57 -12.19
C CYS A 95 0.05 18.63 -13.72
N HIS A 96 -0.92 19.24 -14.40
CA HIS A 96 -0.89 19.27 -15.86
C HIS A 96 0.28 20.10 -16.39
N GLN A 97 1.14 19.49 -17.21
CA GLN A 97 2.44 20.05 -17.55
C GLN A 97 2.39 21.40 -18.29
N THR A 98 1.40 21.62 -19.15
CA THR A 98 1.26 22.87 -19.94
C THR A 98 0.53 23.96 -19.16
N ASN A 99 -0.66 23.66 -18.65
CA ASN A 99 -1.53 24.62 -17.98
C ASN A 99 -1.13 24.92 -16.54
N LYS A 100 -0.24 24.12 -15.93
CA LYS A 100 0.27 24.31 -14.56
C LYS A 100 -0.85 24.40 -13.51
N ILE A 101 -1.85 23.54 -13.67
CA ILE A 101 -2.99 23.39 -12.76
C ILE A 101 -3.19 21.94 -12.38
N CYS A 102 -3.67 21.70 -11.16
CA CYS A 102 -4.06 20.37 -10.71
C CYS A 102 -5.32 19.91 -11.45
N GLN A 103 -5.23 18.82 -12.18
CA GLN A 103 -6.35 18.28 -12.98
C GLN A 103 -6.88 16.99 -12.39
N ALA A 104 -8.14 16.67 -12.69
CA ALA A 104 -8.68 15.37 -12.32
C ALA A 104 -7.78 14.28 -12.92
N PRO A 105 -7.41 13.26 -12.13
CA PRO A 105 -6.53 12.23 -12.62
C PRO A 105 -7.22 11.40 -13.72
N SER A 106 -6.44 10.74 -14.58
CA SER A 106 -6.95 9.84 -15.63
C SER A 106 -5.89 8.80 -16.01
N CYS A 107 -6.34 7.67 -16.55
CA CYS A 107 -5.51 6.55 -17.03
C CYS A 107 -4.66 6.84 -18.28
N SER A 108 -4.30 8.10 -18.52
CA SER A 108 -3.56 8.58 -19.69
C SER A 108 -2.93 9.96 -19.45
N ASP A 109 -2.78 10.36 -18.18
CA ASP A 109 -2.26 11.68 -17.82
C ASP A 109 -0.73 11.70 -17.59
N GLY A 110 -0.08 10.54 -17.72
CA GLY A 110 1.37 10.39 -17.61
C GLY A 110 1.86 10.27 -16.17
N ASN A 111 0.97 10.08 -15.19
CA ASN A 111 1.35 10.01 -13.77
C ASN A 111 0.67 8.83 -13.07
N GLU A 112 1.46 8.06 -12.31
CA GLU A 112 0.94 6.99 -11.45
C GLU A 112 0.06 7.58 -10.32
N ASN A 113 -1.26 7.52 -10.51
CA ASN A 113 -2.25 8.11 -9.61
C ASN A 113 -3.54 7.26 -9.52
N GLN A 114 -4.55 7.74 -8.79
CA GLN A 114 -5.76 6.96 -8.48
C GLN A 114 -5.42 5.57 -7.90
N ASP A 115 -5.90 4.51 -8.55
CA ASP A 115 -5.66 3.10 -8.25
C ASP A 115 -4.71 2.44 -9.27
N GLU A 116 -4.03 3.22 -10.11
CA GLU A 116 -3.00 2.72 -11.00
C GLU A 116 -1.89 2.03 -10.23
N SER A 117 -1.37 0.94 -10.80
CA SER A 117 -0.19 0.27 -10.27
C SER A 117 1.06 0.53 -11.09
N GLY A 118 0.94 1.09 -12.29
CA GLY A 118 2.04 1.71 -13.02
C GLY A 118 1.54 2.97 -13.73
N VAL A 119 2.45 3.78 -14.28
CA VAL A 119 2.06 5.03 -14.94
C VAL A 119 1.05 4.74 -16.07
N ASP A 120 -0.16 5.29 -15.95
CA ASP A 120 -1.27 5.12 -16.91
C ASP A 120 -1.74 3.66 -17.10
N CYS A 121 -1.49 2.77 -16.13
CA CYS A 121 -1.84 1.35 -16.26
C CYS A 121 -2.12 0.63 -14.92
N GLY A 122 -2.83 -0.50 -15.02
CA GLY A 122 -3.15 -1.34 -13.87
C GLY A 122 -4.26 -0.75 -12.99
N GLY A 123 -4.58 -1.43 -11.88
CA GLY A 123 -5.74 -1.06 -11.07
C GLY A 123 -7.07 -1.56 -11.65
N LEU A 124 -8.15 -1.20 -10.97
CA LEU A 124 -9.52 -1.58 -11.33
C LEU A 124 -10.19 -0.54 -12.24
N THR A 125 -9.83 0.73 -12.10
CA THR A 125 -10.42 1.83 -12.87
C THR A 125 -9.86 1.88 -14.30
N CYS A 126 -8.57 1.57 -14.46
CA CYS A 126 -7.92 1.63 -15.76
C CYS A 126 -8.11 0.34 -16.56
N THR A 127 -8.49 0.50 -17.82
CA THR A 127 -8.65 -0.64 -18.74
C THR A 127 -7.33 -1.13 -19.32
N ALA A 128 -6.32 -0.26 -19.35
CA ALA A 128 -4.98 -0.58 -19.80
C ALA A 128 -4.26 -1.42 -18.74
N ARG A 129 -3.72 -2.57 -19.17
CA ARG A 129 -2.81 -3.39 -18.36
C ARG A 129 -1.38 -2.95 -18.58
N CYS A 130 -0.57 -3.08 -17.54
CA CYS A 130 0.83 -2.72 -17.53
C CYS A 130 1.67 -3.69 -18.38
N ASP A 131 2.55 -3.12 -19.19
CA ASP A 131 3.51 -3.86 -20.02
C ASP A 131 4.68 -4.41 -19.19
N LEU A 132 5.47 -5.28 -19.79
CA LEU A 132 6.66 -5.84 -19.15
C LEU A 132 7.60 -4.74 -18.65
N GLY A 133 8.11 -4.92 -17.43
CA GLY A 133 8.99 -3.97 -16.73
C GLY A 133 8.28 -2.83 -16.02
N GLN A 134 6.98 -2.61 -16.26
CA GLN A 134 6.19 -1.62 -15.54
C GLN A 134 5.84 -2.10 -14.13
N HIS A 135 5.60 -1.15 -13.23
CA HIS A 135 5.19 -1.46 -11.87
C HIS A 135 3.80 -2.11 -11.84
N CYS A 136 3.58 -2.97 -10.86
CA CYS A 136 2.32 -3.68 -10.66
C CYS A 136 2.14 -4.05 -9.19
N THR A 137 0.89 -4.20 -8.77
CA THR A 137 0.53 -4.62 -7.41
C THR A 137 -0.09 -6.02 -7.43
N HIS A 138 -0.84 -6.32 -8.48
CA HIS A 138 -1.53 -7.58 -8.69
C HIS A 138 -1.21 -8.19 -10.05
N ASN A 139 -1.27 -9.51 -10.14
CA ASN A 139 -1.13 -10.24 -11.41
C ASN A 139 -2.06 -9.71 -12.51
N ALA A 140 -3.30 -9.35 -12.15
CA ALA A 140 -4.29 -8.81 -13.07
C ALA A 140 -3.91 -7.45 -13.70
N ASP A 141 -2.99 -6.72 -13.07
CA ASP A 141 -2.51 -5.44 -13.57
C ASP A 141 -1.62 -5.64 -14.80
N CYS A 142 -0.92 -6.76 -14.90
CA CYS A 142 0.01 -7.03 -15.98
C CYS A 142 -0.68 -7.61 -17.21
N SER A 143 -0.26 -7.16 -18.40
CA SER A 143 -0.80 -7.64 -19.68
C SER A 143 -0.67 -9.16 -19.86
N ASN A 144 0.38 -9.75 -19.27
CA ASN A 144 0.66 -11.17 -19.24
C ASN A 144 0.16 -11.90 -17.97
N GLY A 145 -0.49 -11.20 -17.04
CA GLY A 145 -0.99 -11.81 -15.82
C GLY A 145 0.08 -12.15 -14.77
N ASN A 146 1.33 -11.65 -14.88
CA ASN A 146 2.41 -11.98 -13.95
C ASN A 146 3.09 -10.75 -13.39
N CYS A 147 2.75 -10.44 -12.14
CA CYS A 147 3.35 -9.38 -11.35
C CYS A 147 4.34 -9.98 -10.35
N HIS A 148 5.64 -9.71 -10.51
CA HIS A 148 6.67 -10.27 -9.64
C HIS A 148 6.47 -9.80 -8.19
N GLN A 149 6.32 -10.72 -7.23
CA GLN A 149 5.87 -10.37 -5.89
C GLN A 149 6.85 -9.48 -5.11
N THR A 150 8.16 -9.67 -5.29
CA THR A 150 9.21 -8.86 -4.66
C THR A 150 9.55 -7.59 -5.43
N ASN A 151 9.81 -7.71 -6.73
CA ASN A 151 10.22 -6.58 -7.58
C ASN A 151 9.07 -5.65 -7.95
N LYS A 152 7.81 -6.06 -7.71
CA LYS A 152 6.58 -5.31 -8.05
C LYS A 152 6.57 -4.82 -9.50
N THR A 153 7.02 -5.68 -10.41
CA THR A 153 7.07 -5.38 -11.85
C THR A 153 6.48 -6.51 -12.68
N CYS A 154 5.88 -6.16 -13.81
CA CYS A 154 5.37 -7.14 -14.77
C CYS A 154 6.53 -7.86 -15.45
N GLN A 155 6.61 -9.17 -15.29
CA GLN A 155 7.73 -9.96 -15.81
C GLN A 155 7.23 -11.14 -16.60
N VAL A 156 8.02 -11.57 -17.60
CA VAL A 156 7.72 -12.80 -18.33
C VAL A 156 7.61 -13.94 -17.34
N GLN A 157 6.51 -14.68 -17.41
CA GLN A 157 6.28 -15.87 -16.61
C GLN A 157 7.43 -16.86 -16.80
N SER A 158 8.06 -17.26 -15.72
CA SER A 158 9.19 -18.20 -15.71
C SER A 158 9.10 -19.08 -14.48
N CYS A 159 9.58 -20.32 -14.59
CA CYS A 159 9.53 -21.32 -13.52
C CYS A 159 10.42 -21.04 -12.29
N ASN A 160 11.01 -19.85 -12.20
CA ASN A 160 12.01 -19.46 -11.20
C ASN A 160 11.91 -17.94 -10.96
N ASP A 161 10.69 -17.38 -11.01
CA ASP A 161 10.42 -15.95 -10.90
C ASP A 161 9.79 -15.56 -9.55
N GLY A 162 9.76 -16.47 -8.58
CA GLY A 162 9.26 -16.22 -7.24
C GLY A 162 7.74 -16.15 -7.15
N ASN A 163 7.02 -16.42 -8.23
CA ASN A 163 5.57 -16.45 -8.27
C ASN A 163 5.08 -17.84 -8.66
N GLN A 164 4.01 -18.33 -8.03
CA GLN A 164 3.34 -19.53 -8.49
C GLN A 164 2.57 -19.26 -9.81
N ASN A 165 3.16 -19.61 -10.95
CA ASN A 165 2.56 -19.39 -12.27
C ASN A 165 2.78 -20.57 -13.25
N GLN A 166 2.43 -20.40 -14.53
CA GLN A 166 2.45 -21.48 -15.53
C GLN A 166 1.72 -22.75 -15.04
N ASP A 167 2.43 -23.87 -14.92
CA ASP A 167 1.90 -25.14 -14.42
C ASP A 167 2.48 -25.54 -13.05
N GLU A 168 3.06 -24.57 -12.35
CA GLU A 168 3.65 -24.77 -11.03
C GLU A 168 2.60 -25.14 -9.98
N SER A 169 2.91 -26.20 -9.23
CA SER A 169 2.07 -26.60 -8.10
C SER A 169 2.50 -25.94 -6.78
N GLY A 170 3.74 -25.46 -6.69
CA GLY A 170 4.24 -24.57 -5.65
C GLY A 170 5.12 -23.49 -6.26
N VAL A 171 5.43 -22.43 -5.51
CA VAL A 171 6.26 -21.32 -6.03
C VAL A 171 7.59 -21.85 -6.57
N ASP A 172 7.86 -21.60 -7.86
CA ASP A 172 9.06 -22.04 -8.58
C ASP A 172 9.26 -23.57 -8.66
N CYS A 173 8.17 -24.36 -8.51
CA CYS A 173 8.29 -25.82 -8.50
C CYS A 173 7.00 -26.57 -8.89
N GLY A 174 7.18 -27.83 -9.29
CA GLY A 174 6.11 -28.73 -9.71
C GLY A 174 5.66 -28.46 -11.15
N GLY A 175 4.70 -29.25 -11.61
CA GLY A 175 4.27 -29.19 -13.01
C GLY A 175 5.22 -29.92 -13.95
N PHE A 176 4.73 -30.15 -15.17
CA PHE A 176 5.45 -30.85 -16.21
C PHE A 176 6.39 -29.92 -17.01
N VAL A 177 5.97 -28.68 -17.26
CA VAL A 177 6.74 -27.69 -18.03
C VAL A 177 7.93 -27.19 -17.22
N CYS A 178 7.72 -26.87 -15.95
CA CYS A 178 8.78 -26.35 -15.09
C CYS A 178 9.79 -27.43 -14.66
N GLY A 179 9.34 -28.67 -14.46
CA GLY A 179 10.20 -29.85 -14.28
C GLY A 179 11.05 -29.88 -13.00
N ALA A 180 11.23 -28.74 -12.32
CA ALA A 180 11.76 -28.63 -10.98
C ALA A 180 10.79 -29.30 -10.01
N ARG A 181 11.30 -30.17 -9.13
CA ARG A 181 10.48 -30.83 -8.12
C ARG A 181 10.47 -30.00 -6.84
N CYS A 182 9.29 -29.88 -6.26
CA CYS A 182 9.02 -29.21 -4.99
C CYS A 182 9.67 -29.95 -3.81
N ASP A 183 10.22 -29.18 -2.89
CA ASP A 183 10.78 -29.66 -1.63
C ASP A 183 9.68 -29.92 -0.59
N LEU A 184 10.07 -30.52 0.54
CA LEU A 184 9.15 -30.80 1.65
C LEU A 184 8.43 -29.51 2.13
N ASN A 185 7.15 -29.64 2.41
CA ASN A 185 6.21 -28.59 2.78
C ASN A 185 5.92 -27.53 1.70
N GLN A 186 6.37 -27.74 0.46
CA GLN A 186 5.89 -26.95 -0.67
C GLN A 186 4.62 -27.56 -1.27
N ALA A 187 3.83 -26.71 -1.94
CA ALA A 187 2.57 -27.10 -2.54
C ALA A 187 2.77 -28.04 -3.73
N CYS A 188 1.85 -28.98 -3.91
CA CYS A 188 1.91 -30.00 -4.95
C CYS A 188 0.50 -30.39 -5.41
N SER A 189 0.36 -30.80 -6.67
CA SER A 189 -0.90 -31.32 -7.22
C SER A 189 -0.82 -32.82 -7.46
N HIS A 190 0.36 -33.31 -7.81
CA HIS A 190 0.67 -34.69 -8.14
C HIS A 190 1.91 -35.17 -7.40
N ASN A 191 1.98 -36.48 -7.16
CA ASN A 191 3.16 -37.14 -6.56
C ASN A 191 4.45 -36.85 -7.34
N SER A 192 4.36 -36.69 -8.67
CA SER A 192 5.50 -36.34 -9.52
C SER A 192 6.11 -34.97 -9.25
N ASP A 193 5.32 -34.05 -8.67
CA ASP A 193 5.75 -32.69 -8.38
C ASP A 193 6.74 -32.66 -7.21
N CYS A 194 6.67 -33.64 -6.31
CA CYS A 194 7.51 -33.67 -5.11
C CYS A 194 8.84 -34.38 -5.35
N SER A 195 9.92 -33.85 -4.77
CA SER A 195 11.27 -34.42 -4.89
C SER A 195 11.35 -35.86 -4.35
N ASN A 196 10.52 -36.17 -3.36
CA ASN A 196 10.37 -37.51 -2.77
C ASN A 196 9.25 -38.36 -3.40
N GLY A 197 8.56 -37.86 -4.43
CA GLY A 197 7.47 -38.58 -5.08
C GLY A 197 6.18 -38.68 -4.26
N ASN A 198 6.01 -37.91 -3.17
CA ASN A 198 4.86 -38.02 -2.28
C ASN A 198 4.19 -36.66 -2.03
N CYS A 199 3.05 -36.46 -2.68
CA CYS A 199 2.19 -35.31 -2.49
C CYS A 199 0.99 -35.71 -1.63
N HIS A 200 0.92 -35.21 -0.39
CA HIS A 200 -0.13 -35.60 0.54
C HIS A 200 -1.52 -35.23 -0.02
N THR A 201 -2.41 -36.21 -0.12
CA THR A 201 -3.71 -36.05 -0.83
C THR A 201 -4.58 -34.92 -0.27
N SER A 202 -4.71 -34.85 1.07
CA SER A 202 -5.53 -33.83 1.75
C SER A 202 -4.81 -32.49 1.96
N LEU A 203 -3.52 -32.50 2.30
CA LEU A 203 -2.76 -31.28 2.60
C LEU A 203 -2.28 -30.56 1.34
N LYS A 204 -2.17 -31.27 0.20
CA LYS A 204 -1.59 -30.74 -1.05
C LYS A 204 -0.19 -30.15 -0.86
N LEU A 205 0.58 -30.80 0.02
CA LEU A 205 1.97 -30.47 0.32
C LEU A 205 2.85 -31.70 0.12
N CYS A 206 4.09 -31.47 -0.33
CA CYS A 206 5.10 -32.52 -0.37
C CYS A 206 5.50 -32.90 1.04
N GLN A 207 5.29 -34.15 1.43
CA GLN A 207 5.59 -34.62 2.79
C GLN A 207 6.35 -35.92 2.75
N VAL A 208 7.14 -36.16 3.79
CA VAL A 208 7.82 -37.46 3.96
C VAL A 208 6.76 -38.55 3.90
N SER A 209 7.03 -39.58 3.11
CA SER A 209 6.14 -40.73 3.00
C SER A 209 5.90 -41.37 4.37
N SER A 210 4.64 -41.55 4.73
CA SER A 210 4.19 -42.02 6.05
C SER A 210 2.93 -42.87 5.89
N CYS A 211 2.65 -43.75 6.85
CA CYS A 211 1.47 -44.64 6.78
C CYS A 211 0.09 -43.94 6.91
N ASN A 212 0.05 -42.61 6.88
CA ASN A 212 -1.16 -41.79 6.99
C ASN A 212 -1.07 -40.55 6.07
N ASP A 213 -0.38 -40.66 4.93
CA ASP A 213 -0.17 -39.55 4.00
C ASP A 213 -1.20 -39.49 2.85
N GLY A 214 -2.15 -40.43 2.83
CA GLY A 214 -3.21 -40.50 1.85
C GLY A 214 -2.75 -41.01 0.49
N ASN A 215 -1.56 -41.61 0.40
CA ASN A 215 -1.04 -42.27 -0.79
C ASN A 215 -0.70 -43.72 -0.46
N ARG A 216 -0.93 -44.64 -1.41
CA ARG A 216 -0.42 -46.01 -1.29
C ARG A 216 1.08 -46.04 -1.63
N ASN A 217 1.94 -46.06 -0.63
CA ASN A 217 3.38 -46.09 -0.79
C ASN A 217 4.08 -47.04 0.21
N GLN A 218 5.41 -47.13 0.18
CA GLN A 218 6.18 -48.05 1.05
C GLN A 218 5.70 -49.51 0.96
N ASP A 219 5.50 -50.19 2.09
CA ASP A 219 5.04 -51.58 2.21
C ASP A 219 3.52 -51.69 2.43
N GLU A 220 2.76 -50.65 2.11
CA GLU A 220 1.31 -50.61 2.31
C GLU A 220 0.52 -51.54 1.38
N THR A 221 -0.45 -52.24 1.96
CA THR A 221 -1.34 -53.15 1.23
C THR A 221 -2.47 -52.40 0.51
N ASP A 222 -2.94 -51.29 1.09
CA ASP A 222 -3.87 -50.31 0.52
C ASP A 222 -3.53 -48.90 1.06
N VAL A 223 -4.18 -47.84 0.57
CA VAL A 223 -3.92 -46.44 1.01
C VAL A 223 -3.98 -46.35 2.55
N ASP A 224 -2.86 -45.95 3.17
CA ASP A 224 -2.71 -45.82 4.63
C ASP A 224 -3.03 -47.12 5.42
N CYS A 225 -2.83 -48.29 4.80
CA CYS A 225 -3.15 -49.61 5.38
C CYS A 225 -1.96 -50.59 5.34
N GLY A 226 -1.71 -51.29 6.45
CA GLY A 226 -0.67 -52.32 6.62
C GLY A 226 -1.18 -53.75 6.48
#